data_AF-A0A290X1I3-F1
#
_entry.id   AF-A0A290X1I3-F1
#
_cell.length_a   1.000
_cell.length_b   1.000
_cell.length_c   1.000
_cell.angle_alpha   90.00
_cell.angle_beta   90.00
_cell.angle_gamma   90.00
#
_symmetry.space_group_name_H-M   'P 1'
#
loop_
_entity.id
_entity.type
_entity.pdbx_description
1 polymer ?
#
loop_
_entity_poly.entity_id
_entity_poly.type
_entity_poly.pdbx_seq_one_letter_code
_entity_poly.pdbx_strand_id
1 'polypeptide(L)'
;MIVAADATLWDQQYDLPLLERLGPAQDEIIAHVAQVNASNGVAAKPASTEVRADFHADVRAAMAGMPACVLALLDGVLLGVRFARQLGSSAISDIVASAEGVILGVVVALDVDAFEARTANAWASWKENTPFTPVHGYRLEAQIAAPQDDHRQGALQYLLLHEFGHVLAAGRGLLPEWWNDAQAMRETDDYRYLPLAWRITPEKEVVPLSGNDFPLRGDIAYYQAPRLAASQMQDAYAQLRSANFATLYAATSMHEDFAESFASYVHAVMLGKPQCIRIHRDGKLLLQFDNYWEAGRSAAKRRLLEQLLGN
;
A
#
# COMPACT_ATOMS: atom_id res chain seq x y z
N MET A 1 9.80 9.70 9.33
CA MET A 1 10.23 9.01 10.56
C MET A 1 9.51 9.61 11.76
N ILE A 2 8.94 8.73 12.58
CA ILE A 2 8.32 9.04 13.86
C ILE A 2 9.39 8.92 14.95
N VAL A 3 9.49 9.92 15.83
CA VAL A 3 10.39 9.88 16.98
C VAL A 3 9.60 9.49 18.21
N ALA A 4 9.98 8.38 18.85
CA ALA A 4 9.33 7.87 20.03
C ALA A 4 9.56 8.79 21.24
N ALA A 5 8.48 9.16 21.94
CA ALA A 5 8.57 9.88 23.19
C ALA A 5 9.14 8.99 24.32
N ASP A 6 8.79 7.70 24.31
CA ASP A 6 9.32 6.69 25.23
C ASP A 6 9.47 5.35 24.49
N ALA A 7 10.73 4.94 24.24
CA ALA A 7 11.03 3.67 23.58
C ALA A 7 10.50 2.46 24.36
N THR A 8 10.41 2.55 25.69
CA THR A 8 9.92 1.45 26.55
C THR A 8 8.47 1.08 26.25
N LEU A 9 7.64 2.07 25.90
CA LEU A 9 6.24 1.82 25.53
C LEU A 9 6.13 1.04 24.22
N TRP A 10 7.04 1.29 23.28
CA TRP A 10 7.11 0.54 22.03
C TRP A 10 7.63 -0.88 22.26
N ASP A 11 8.61 -1.06 23.13
CA ASP A 11 9.11 -2.39 23.50
C ASP A 11 8.00 -3.24 24.15
N GLN A 12 7.27 -2.66 25.12
CA GLN A 12 6.14 -3.35 25.76
C GLN A 12 5.06 -3.76 24.75
N GLN A 13 4.83 -2.92 23.74
CA GLN A 13 3.85 -3.22 22.70
C GLN A 13 4.36 -4.27 21.72
N TYR A 14 5.65 -4.23 21.41
CA TYR A 14 6.32 -5.24 20.59
C TYR A 14 6.33 -6.62 21.26
N ASP A 15 6.42 -6.68 22.60
CA ASP A 15 6.37 -7.94 23.36
C ASP A 15 5.00 -8.65 23.32
N LEU A 16 3.94 -7.96 22.92
CA LEU A 16 2.64 -8.60 22.70
C LEU A 16 2.68 -9.52 21.47
N PRO A 17 1.89 -10.61 21.44
CA PRO A 17 1.71 -11.40 20.24
C PRO A 17 1.30 -10.52 19.05
N LEU A 18 1.79 -10.82 17.84
CA LEU A 18 1.59 -9.98 16.64
C LEU A 18 0.12 -9.55 16.42
N LEU A 19 -0.83 -10.49 16.60
CA LEU A 19 -2.27 -10.27 16.42
C LEU A 19 -2.94 -9.49 17.57
N GLU A 20 -2.18 -9.17 18.60
CA GLU A 20 -2.58 -8.36 19.76
C GLU A 20 -1.92 -6.98 19.76
N ARG A 21 -0.98 -6.70 18.84
CA ARG A 21 -0.35 -5.38 18.66
C ARG A 21 -1.28 -4.38 17.97
N LEU A 22 -2.52 -4.27 18.44
CA LEU A 22 -3.61 -3.46 17.88
C LEU A 22 -4.09 -2.45 18.93
N GLY A 23 -4.40 -1.22 18.53
CA GLY A 23 -4.90 -0.21 19.47
C GLY A 23 -4.98 1.19 18.87
N PRO A 24 -5.40 2.21 19.64
CA PRO A 24 -5.39 3.60 19.21
C PRO A 24 -3.97 4.07 18.86
N ALA A 25 -3.85 5.01 17.91
CA ALA A 25 -2.58 5.62 17.57
C ALA A 25 -2.02 6.48 18.69
N GLN A 26 -0.71 6.36 18.96
CA GLN A 26 0.01 7.24 19.86
C GLN A 26 0.08 8.69 19.32
N ASP A 27 0.22 9.66 20.23
CA ASP A 27 0.25 11.09 19.88
C ASP A 27 1.38 11.44 18.90
N GLU A 28 2.54 10.81 19.02
CA GLU A 28 3.67 10.99 18.11
C GLU A 28 3.39 10.52 16.67
N ILE A 29 2.57 9.48 16.48
CA ILE A 29 2.09 9.09 15.15
C ILE A 29 1.20 10.21 14.59
N ILE A 30 0.25 10.70 15.40
CA ILE A 30 -0.69 11.74 14.97
C ILE A 30 0.04 13.04 14.63
N ALA A 31 0.99 13.45 15.48
CA ALA A 31 1.81 14.63 15.25
C ALA A 31 2.63 14.50 13.96
N HIS A 32 3.25 13.33 13.73
CA HIS A 32 4.01 13.06 12.52
C HIS A 32 3.13 13.16 11.26
N VAL A 33 1.97 12.48 11.24
CA VAL A 33 1.05 12.52 10.10
C VAL A 33 0.53 13.94 9.87
N ALA A 34 0.23 14.69 10.93
CA ALA A 34 -0.22 16.08 10.80
C ALA A 34 0.86 16.97 10.16
N GLN A 35 2.14 16.77 10.52
CA GLN A 35 3.27 17.47 9.93
C GLN A 35 3.43 17.14 8.45
N VAL A 36 3.37 15.86 8.07
CA VAL A 36 3.44 15.41 6.67
C VAL A 36 2.28 15.94 5.85
N ASN A 37 1.06 15.93 6.41
CA ASN A 37 -0.11 16.49 5.75
C ASN A 37 0.06 17.99 5.49
N ALA A 38 0.55 18.74 6.49
CA ALA A 38 0.80 20.17 6.34
C ALA A 38 1.85 20.47 5.25
N SER A 39 2.95 19.72 5.18
CA SER A 39 3.98 19.93 4.16
C SER A 39 3.49 19.60 2.75
N ASN A 40 2.54 18.68 2.63
CA ASN A 40 1.98 18.24 1.35
C ASN A 40 0.68 18.97 0.97
N GLY A 41 0.23 19.93 1.77
CA GLY A 41 -1.02 20.67 1.52
C GLY A 41 -2.29 19.82 1.67
N VAL A 42 -2.22 18.72 2.41
CA VAL A 42 -3.36 17.84 2.70
C VAL A 42 -4.16 18.43 3.87
N ALA A 43 -5.47 18.65 3.65
CA ALA A 43 -6.33 19.32 4.64
C ALA A 43 -6.80 18.41 5.81
N ALA A 44 -6.53 17.10 5.72
CA ALA A 44 -6.96 16.11 6.69
C ALA A 44 -6.27 16.34 8.07
N LYS A 45 -7.05 16.19 9.15
CA LYS A 45 -6.61 16.46 10.52
C LYS A 45 -6.57 15.15 11.30
N PRO A 46 -5.42 14.46 11.33
CA PRO A 46 -5.35 13.14 11.92
C PRO A 46 -5.69 13.20 13.40
N ALA A 47 -6.42 12.20 13.88
CA ALA A 47 -6.74 12.05 15.28
C ALA A 47 -6.69 10.57 15.66
N SER A 48 -6.17 10.28 16.86
CA SER A 48 -6.22 8.94 17.43
C SER A 48 -7.67 8.53 17.71
N THR A 49 -7.97 7.25 17.63
CA THR A 49 -9.31 6.77 17.96
C THR A 49 -9.35 5.37 18.54
N GLU A 50 -10.29 5.17 19.46
CA GLU A 50 -10.77 3.84 19.83
C GLU A 50 -11.77 3.33 18.81
N VAL A 51 -11.76 2.02 18.59
CA VAL A 51 -12.68 1.35 17.66
C VAL A 51 -13.63 0.43 18.42
N ARG A 52 -14.77 0.16 17.81
CA ARG A 52 -15.72 -0.83 18.34
C ARG A 52 -15.11 -2.24 18.25
N ALA A 53 -15.60 -3.14 19.12
CA ALA A 53 -15.13 -4.52 19.18
C ALA A 53 -15.26 -5.27 17.84
N ASP A 54 -16.29 -4.99 17.04
CA ASP A 54 -16.47 -5.63 15.72
C ASP A 54 -15.40 -5.19 14.72
N PHE A 55 -15.05 -3.89 14.70
CA PHE A 55 -13.97 -3.39 13.85
C PHE A 55 -12.61 -3.96 14.29
N HIS A 56 -12.35 -3.99 15.60
CA HIS A 56 -11.14 -4.61 16.14
C HIS A 56 -11.05 -6.10 15.75
N ALA A 57 -12.17 -6.83 15.81
CA ALA A 57 -12.22 -8.23 15.41
C ALA A 57 -11.94 -8.38 13.91
N ASP A 58 -12.46 -7.50 13.05
CA ASP A 58 -12.20 -7.53 11.61
C ASP A 58 -10.73 -7.30 11.28
N VAL A 59 -10.05 -6.34 11.94
CA VAL A 59 -8.61 -6.09 11.74
C VAL A 59 -7.80 -7.33 12.14
N ARG A 60 -8.09 -7.90 13.32
CA ARG A 60 -7.43 -9.12 13.79
C ARG A 60 -7.66 -10.29 12.81
N ALA A 61 -8.89 -10.49 12.35
CA ALA A 61 -9.26 -11.55 11.42
C ALA A 61 -8.64 -11.34 10.03
N ALA A 62 -8.49 -10.09 9.59
CA ALA A 62 -7.80 -9.74 8.34
C ALA A 62 -6.34 -10.18 8.37
N MET A 63 -5.63 -9.89 9.46
CA MET A 63 -4.24 -10.34 9.69
C MET A 63 -4.17 -11.87 9.84
N ALA A 64 -5.00 -12.46 10.70
CA ALA A 64 -5.00 -13.90 10.97
C ALA A 64 -5.33 -14.73 9.71
N GLY A 65 -6.09 -14.18 8.76
CA GLY A 65 -6.41 -14.82 7.49
C GLY A 65 -5.31 -14.72 6.42
N MET A 66 -4.16 -14.11 6.72
CA MET A 66 -3.00 -14.08 5.81
C MET A 66 -2.21 -15.40 5.89
N PRO A 67 -1.45 -15.77 4.85
CA PRO A 67 -0.56 -16.93 4.92
C PRO A 67 0.44 -16.82 6.08
N ALA A 68 0.74 -17.93 6.74
CA ALA A 68 1.63 -17.94 7.91
C ALA A 68 3.03 -17.38 7.61
N CYS A 69 3.55 -17.57 6.39
CA CYS A 69 4.84 -17.00 5.97
C CYS A 69 4.81 -15.47 5.96
N VAL A 70 3.68 -14.84 5.65
CA VAL A 70 3.52 -13.37 5.71
C VAL A 70 3.63 -12.90 7.16
N LEU A 71 2.90 -13.54 8.08
CA LEU A 71 2.94 -13.17 9.50
C LEU A 71 4.34 -13.38 10.10
N ALA A 72 5.02 -14.47 9.74
CA ALA A 72 6.39 -14.73 10.19
C ALA A 72 7.39 -13.67 9.71
N LEU A 73 7.19 -13.08 8.52
CA LEU A 73 8.05 -12.01 8.02
C LEU A 73 7.85 -10.68 8.75
N LEU A 74 6.70 -10.46 9.38
CA LEU A 74 6.38 -9.24 10.11
C LEU A 74 6.87 -9.27 11.56
N ASP A 75 6.95 -10.47 12.12
CA ASP A 75 7.56 -10.67 13.43
C ASP A 75 9.04 -10.28 13.37
N GLY A 76 9.50 -9.43 14.29
CA GLY A 76 10.82 -8.80 14.19
C GLY A 76 10.84 -7.37 13.64
N VAL A 77 9.76 -6.88 13.00
CA VAL A 77 9.78 -5.55 12.35
C VAL A 77 8.51 -4.73 12.61
N LEU A 78 7.32 -5.35 12.63
CA LEU A 78 6.06 -4.65 12.84
C LEU A 78 5.82 -4.37 14.33
N LEU A 79 5.82 -3.09 14.70
CA LEU A 79 5.48 -2.62 16.05
C LEU A 79 3.97 -2.71 16.32
N GLY A 80 3.15 -2.66 15.27
CA GLY A 80 1.72 -2.95 15.33
C GLY A 80 0.89 -2.10 14.39
N VAL A 81 -0.43 -2.34 14.43
CA VAL A 81 -1.42 -1.56 13.68
C VAL A 81 -2.16 -0.63 14.64
N ARG A 82 -2.28 0.63 14.26
CA ARG A 82 -2.81 1.71 15.09
C ARG A 82 -4.04 2.34 14.47
N PHE A 83 -5.04 2.67 15.29
CA PHE A 83 -6.30 3.21 14.82
C PHE A 83 -6.31 4.74 14.91
N ALA A 84 -6.62 5.37 13.79
CA ALA A 84 -6.75 6.80 13.66
C ALA A 84 -7.92 7.14 12.73
N ARG A 85 -8.23 8.42 12.64
CA ARG A 85 -9.17 9.01 11.68
C ARG A 85 -8.50 10.16 10.95
N GLN A 86 -9.01 10.46 9.76
CA GLN A 86 -8.62 11.62 8.96
C GLN A 86 -7.10 11.69 8.71
N LEU A 87 -6.48 10.56 8.38
CA LEU A 87 -5.07 10.48 8.01
C LEU A 87 -4.79 11.18 6.68
N GLY A 88 -5.79 11.29 5.80
CA GLY A 88 -5.61 11.79 4.43
C GLY A 88 -5.35 10.69 3.39
N SER A 89 -5.28 9.44 3.84
CA SER A 89 -5.16 8.20 3.06
C SER A 89 -5.98 7.09 3.75
N SER A 90 -5.94 5.85 3.24
CA SER A 90 -6.54 4.70 3.96
C SER A 90 -5.66 4.19 5.11
N ALA A 91 -4.35 4.35 4.99
CA ALA A 91 -3.37 4.07 6.03
C ALA A 91 -2.03 4.75 5.70
N ILE A 92 -1.13 4.74 6.67
CA ILE A 92 0.27 5.09 6.51
C ILE A 92 1.13 4.02 7.19
N SER A 93 2.35 3.86 6.70
CA SER A 93 3.42 3.09 7.34
C SER A 93 4.65 3.95 7.45
N ASP A 94 5.29 4.00 8.62
CA ASP A 94 6.58 4.67 8.77
C ASP A 94 7.42 4.05 9.89
N ILE A 95 8.73 4.30 9.83
CA ILE A 95 9.67 3.88 10.86
C ILE A 95 9.48 4.69 12.14
N VAL A 96 9.61 4.00 13.27
CA VAL A 96 9.70 4.59 14.61
C VAL A 96 11.15 4.48 15.07
N ALA A 97 11.72 5.57 15.54
CA ALA A 97 13.06 5.60 16.11
C ALA A 97 13.06 6.21 17.52
N SER A 98 14.00 5.79 18.37
CA SER A 98 14.24 6.42 19.67
C SER A 98 14.77 7.85 19.50
N ALA A 99 14.78 8.63 20.59
CA ALA A 99 15.36 9.98 20.59
C ALA A 99 16.86 10.00 20.21
N GLU A 100 17.56 8.88 20.43
CA GLU A 100 18.97 8.66 20.06
C GLU A 100 19.15 8.22 18.59
N GLY A 101 18.06 8.05 17.84
CA GLY A 101 18.07 7.67 16.43
C GLY A 101 18.13 6.16 16.18
N VAL A 102 17.89 5.33 17.19
CA VAL A 102 17.83 3.87 17.02
C VAL A 102 16.48 3.50 16.42
N ILE A 103 16.47 2.85 15.25
CA ILE A 103 15.22 2.34 14.64
C ILE A 103 14.66 1.22 15.52
N LEU A 104 13.44 1.40 16.02
CA LEU A 104 12.71 0.44 16.84
C LEU A 104 11.90 -0.54 15.99
N GLY A 105 11.41 -0.08 14.84
CA GLY A 105 10.63 -0.88 13.90
C GLY A 105 9.74 -0.01 13.02
N VAL A 106 8.70 -0.62 12.44
CA VAL A 106 7.72 0.07 11.58
C VAL A 106 6.35 -0.02 12.22
N VAL A 107 5.60 1.08 12.19
CA VAL A 107 4.20 1.12 12.61
C VAL A 107 3.29 1.34 11.41
N VAL A 108 2.10 0.74 11.44
CA VAL A 108 1.03 1.03 10.49
C VAL A 108 -0.06 1.80 11.24
N ALA A 109 -0.50 2.94 10.71
CA ALA A 109 -1.70 3.62 11.20
C ALA A 109 -2.81 3.54 10.15
N LEU A 110 -3.96 3.02 10.55
CA LEU A 110 -5.15 2.75 9.76
C LEU A 110 -6.18 3.86 9.94
N ASP A 111 -6.68 4.42 8.84
CA ASP A 111 -7.81 5.34 8.87
C ASP A 111 -9.12 4.56 8.95
N VAL A 112 -9.76 4.59 10.11
CA VAL A 112 -10.99 3.85 10.39
C VAL A 112 -12.14 4.33 9.49
N ASP A 113 -12.20 5.63 9.18
CA ASP A 113 -13.27 6.24 8.38
C ASP A 113 -13.25 5.74 6.92
N ALA A 114 -12.10 5.26 6.44
CA ALA A 114 -11.99 4.65 5.12
C ALA A 114 -12.78 3.33 5.01
N PHE A 115 -13.06 2.65 6.13
CA PHE A 115 -13.60 1.29 6.15
C PHE A 115 -14.96 1.13 6.84
N GLU A 116 -15.37 2.04 7.74
CA GLU A 116 -16.59 1.87 8.55
C GLU A 116 -17.85 1.49 7.73
N ALA A 117 -18.00 2.07 6.53
CA ALA A 117 -19.16 1.89 5.67
C ALA A 117 -18.87 1.19 4.32
N ARG A 118 -17.70 0.56 4.16
CA ARG A 118 -17.29 -0.02 2.87
C ARG A 118 -17.04 -1.53 2.95
N THR A 119 -17.55 -2.25 1.96
CA THR A 119 -17.14 -3.62 1.66
C THR A 119 -15.77 -3.62 0.94
N ALA A 120 -15.20 -4.80 0.69
CA ALA A 120 -13.93 -4.95 -0.01
C ALA A 120 -13.95 -4.31 -1.41
N ASN A 121 -14.94 -4.67 -2.23
CA ASN A 121 -15.07 -4.14 -3.59
C ASN A 121 -15.45 -2.66 -3.60
N ALA A 122 -16.26 -2.19 -2.64
CA ALA A 122 -16.63 -0.79 -2.52
C ALA A 122 -15.43 0.09 -2.14
N TRP A 123 -14.59 -0.36 -1.20
CA TRP A 123 -13.35 0.34 -0.82
C TRP A 123 -12.35 0.34 -1.97
N ALA A 124 -12.10 -0.82 -2.59
CA ALA A 124 -11.17 -0.91 -3.71
C ALA A 124 -11.62 -0.02 -4.88
N SER A 125 -12.91 -0.05 -5.23
CA SER A 125 -13.45 0.81 -6.30
C SER A 125 -13.31 2.28 -5.95
N TRP A 126 -13.60 2.68 -4.71
CA TRP A 126 -13.42 4.06 -4.27
C TRP A 126 -11.95 4.50 -4.40
N LYS A 127 -10.99 3.71 -3.89
CA LYS A 127 -9.55 3.97 -4.00
C LYS A 127 -9.14 4.15 -5.47
N GLU A 128 -9.50 3.20 -6.33
CA GLU A 128 -9.09 3.19 -7.74
C GLU A 128 -9.72 4.31 -8.58
N ASN A 129 -10.81 4.93 -8.10
CA ASN A 129 -11.38 6.12 -8.74
C ASN A 129 -10.72 7.43 -8.28
N THR A 130 -9.95 7.46 -7.19
CA THR A 130 -9.35 8.71 -6.66
C THR A 130 -8.46 9.48 -7.65
N PRO A 131 -7.71 8.85 -8.59
CA PRO A 131 -6.92 9.59 -9.57
C PRO A 131 -7.75 10.34 -10.63
N PHE A 132 -9.03 9.99 -10.78
CA PHE A 132 -9.87 10.43 -11.90
C PHE A 132 -10.98 11.38 -11.45
N THR A 133 -11.20 12.43 -12.25
CA THR A 133 -12.32 13.36 -12.03
C THR A 133 -13.63 12.65 -12.34
N PRO A 134 -14.57 12.53 -11.38
CA PRO A 134 -15.83 11.82 -11.60
C PRO A 134 -16.69 12.52 -12.68
N VAL A 135 -17.18 11.75 -13.65
CA VAL A 135 -18.07 12.24 -14.72
C VAL A 135 -19.17 11.21 -14.96
N HIS A 136 -20.41 11.67 -15.14
CA HIS A 136 -21.53 10.81 -15.48
C HIS A 136 -21.23 9.97 -16.73
N GLY A 137 -21.64 8.71 -16.71
CA GLY A 137 -21.44 7.76 -17.80
C GLY A 137 -20.15 6.96 -17.68
N TYR A 138 -19.10 7.47 -17.03
CA TYR A 138 -17.88 6.70 -16.76
C TYR A 138 -17.93 6.03 -15.38
N ARG A 139 -17.48 4.79 -15.30
CA ARG A 139 -17.39 4.04 -14.05
C ARG A 139 -16.19 3.11 -14.06
N LEU A 140 -15.39 3.16 -13.01
CA LEU A 140 -14.37 2.16 -12.73
C LEU A 140 -14.81 1.32 -11.54
N GLU A 141 -14.78 0.00 -11.69
CA GLU A 141 -15.07 -0.98 -10.63
C GLU A 141 -13.85 -1.83 -10.36
N ALA A 142 -13.45 -1.93 -9.10
CA ALA A 142 -12.45 -2.88 -8.64
C ALA A 142 -13.14 -4.04 -7.94
N GLN A 143 -12.73 -5.25 -8.31
CA GLN A 143 -13.17 -6.49 -7.68
C GLN A 143 -11.98 -7.17 -7.02
N ILE A 144 -11.96 -7.14 -5.69
CA ILE A 144 -10.97 -7.83 -4.85
C ILE A 144 -11.59 -8.97 -4.02
N ALA A 145 -12.92 -9.10 -4.01
CA ALA A 145 -13.63 -10.16 -3.31
C ALA A 145 -14.76 -10.75 -4.16
N ALA A 146 -15.01 -12.04 -3.97
CA ALA A 146 -16.23 -12.66 -4.46
C ALA A 146 -17.45 -12.16 -3.64
N PRO A 147 -18.68 -12.21 -4.17
CA PRO A 147 -19.85 -11.64 -3.50
C PRO A 147 -20.06 -12.12 -2.06
N GLN A 148 -19.78 -13.40 -1.76
CA GLN A 148 -19.93 -13.96 -0.42
C GLN A 148 -18.85 -13.49 0.58
N ASP A 149 -17.72 -12.99 0.06
CA ASP A 149 -16.56 -12.54 0.84
C ASP A 149 -16.41 -11.00 0.78
N ASP A 150 -17.38 -10.30 0.19
CA ASP A 150 -17.35 -8.85 -0.02
C ASP A 150 -17.78 -8.10 1.25
N HIS A 151 -16.89 -8.08 2.23
CA HIS A 151 -17.08 -7.43 3.52
C HIS A 151 -15.82 -6.68 3.98
N ARG A 152 -15.97 -5.88 5.04
CA ARG A 152 -14.93 -4.96 5.56
C ARG A 152 -13.59 -5.65 5.85
N GLN A 153 -13.61 -6.84 6.46
CA GLN A 153 -12.39 -7.63 6.70
C GLN A 153 -11.60 -7.91 5.40
N GLY A 154 -12.26 -8.14 4.26
CA GLY A 154 -11.57 -8.33 2.98
C GLY A 154 -10.86 -7.06 2.49
N ALA A 155 -11.48 -5.89 2.69
CA ALA A 155 -10.87 -4.58 2.41
C ALA A 155 -9.63 -4.36 3.28
N LEU A 156 -9.78 -4.60 4.59
CA LEU A 156 -8.71 -4.47 5.59
C LEU A 156 -7.55 -5.42 5.29
N GLN A 157 -7.83 -6.65 4.88
CA GLN A 157 -6.77 -7.61 4.54
C GLN A 157 -5.95 -7.13 3.34
N TYR A 158 -6.58 -6.66 2.27
CA TYR A 158 -5.85 -6.14 1.11
C TYR A 158 -5.02 -4.90 1.46
N LEU A 159 -5.61 -3.95 2.19
CA LEU A 159 -4.88 -2.77 2.66
C LEU A 159 -3.69 -3.16 3.55
N LEU A 160 -3.91 -4.01 4.56
CA LEU A 160 -2.84 -4.38 5.47
C LEU A 160 -1.72 -5.12 4.75
N LEU A 161 -2.03 -5.97 3.76
CA LEU A 161 -1.00 -6.56 2.91
C LEU A 161 -0.17 -5.49 2.18
N HIS A 162 -0.80 -4.42 1.70
CA HIS A 162 -0.09 -3.29 1.10
C HIS A 162 0.86 -2.62 2.10
N GLU A 163 0.34 -2.24 3.27
CA GLU A 163 1.15 -1.60 4.32
C GLU A 163 2.29 -2.52 4.81
N PHE A 164 2.02 -3.81 4.90
CA PHE A 164 3.04 -4.81 5.22
C PHE A 164 4.10 -4.92 4.13
N GLY A 165 3.78 -4.66 2.86
CA GLY A 165 4.79 -4.46 1.83
C GLY A 165 5.77 -3.34 2.18
N HIS A 166 5.31 -2.19 2.66
CA HIS A 166 6.21 -1.12 3.13
C HIS A 166 7.05 -1.56 4.34
N VAL A 167 6.43 -2.22 5.32
CA VAL A 167 7.12 -2.79 6.49
C VAL A 167 8.24 -3.73 6.07
N LEU A 168 7.99 -4.60 5.08
CA LEU A 168 8.96 -5.59 4.61
C LEU A 168 10.04 -4.98 3.72
N ALA A 169 9.79 -3.85 3.06
CA ALA A 169 10.82 -3.12 2.32
C ALA A 169 11.86 -2.48 3.24
N ALA A 170 11.46 -2.09 4.46
CA ALA A 170 12.32 -1.39 5.42
C ALA A 170 13.58 -2.21 5.77
N GLY A 171 14.75 -1.69 5.41
CA GLY A 171 16.05 -2.23 5.85
C GLY A 171 16.43 -3.60 5.28
N ARG A 172 15.75 -4.08 4.22
CA ARG A 172 16.02 -5.41 3.62
C ARG A 172 16.79 -5.39 2.30
N GLY A 173 17.29 -4.22 1.90
CA GLY A 173 17.97 -4.03 0.62
C GLY A 173 17.07 -4.37 -0.58
N LEU A 174 15.75 -4.23 -0.43
CA LEU A 174 14.79 -4.41 -1.53
C LEU A 174 14.69 -3.13 -2.36
N LEU A 175 14.65 -2.00 -1.66
CA LEU A 175 14.52 -0.64 -2.18
C LEU A 175 15.43 0.29 -1.35
N PRO A 176 15.75 1.49 -1.86
CA PRO A 176 16.32 2.57 -1.06
C PRO A 176 15.45 2.86 0.17
N GLU A 177 16.08 3.19 1.29
CA GLU A 177 15.37 3.54 2.52
C GLU A 177 14.77 4.97 2.43
N TRP A 178 13.46 5.10 2.60
CA TRP A 178 12.75 6.39 2.44
C TRP A 178 13.05 7.42 3.53
N TRP A 179 13.67 7.00 4.63
CA TRP A 179 14.10 7.88 5.73
C TRP A 179 15.54 8.38 5.57
N ASN A 180 16.27 7.88 4.58
CA ASN A 180 17.63 8.34 4.29
C ASN A 180 17.61 9.51 3.31
N ASP A 181 18.69 10.30 3.34
CA ASP A 181 18.93 11.32 2.32
C ASP A 181 19.09 10.66 0.94
N ALA A 182 18.61 11.31 -0.13
CA ALA A 182 18.74 10.83 -1.50
C ALA A 182 20.20 10.56 -1.90
N GLN A 183 21.16 11.31 -1.35
CA GLN A 183 22.59 11.10 -1.58
C GLN A 183 23.14 9.82 -0.93
N ALA A 184 22.44 9.28 0.08
CA ALA A 184 22.80 8.00 0.69
C ALA A 184 22.32 6.80 -0.15
N MET A 185 21.55 7.01 -1.22
CA MET A 185 21.12 5.93 -2.09
C MET A 185 22.30 5.27 -2.80
N ARG A 186 22.42 3.96 -2.56
CA ARG A 186 23.30 3.02 -3.28
C ARG A 186 22.92 2.92 -4.77
N GLU A 187 23.67 2.16 -5.55
CA GLU A 187 23.40 2.00 -6.98
C GLU A 187 22.20 1.08 -7.23
N THR A 188 21.63 1.14 -8.45
CA THR A 188 20.38 0.42 -8.78
C THR A 188 20.47 -1.07 -8.46
N ASP A 189 21.59 -1.71 -8.83
CA ASP A 189 21.79 -3.15 -8.71
C ASP A 189 22.15 -3.60 -7.28
N ASP A 190 22.36 -2.66 -6.35
CA ASP A 190 22.56 -2.96 -4.93
C ASP A 190 21.25 -3.32 -4.21
N TYR A 191 20.12 -3.14 -4.89
CA TYR A 191 18.79 -3.46 -4.41
C TYR A 191 18.18 -4.64 -5.17
N ARG A 192 17.46 -5.51 -4.46
CA ARG A 192 16.92 -6.74 -5.06
C ARG A 192 15.62 -6.54 -5.85
N TYR A 193 14.78 -5.56 -5.46
CA TYR A 193 13.50 -5.30 -6.13
C TYR A 193 13.59 -4.15 -7.13
N LEU A 194 14.35 -3.10 -6.80
CA LEU A 194 14.47 -1.90 -7.63
C LEU A 194 14.75 -2.18 -9.13
N PRO A 195 15.76 -2.98 -9.53
CA PRO A 195 16.10 -3.21 -10.93
C PRO A 195 15.03 -4.01 -11.71
N LEU A 196 13.95 -4.46 -11.06
CA LEU A 196 12.87 -5.17 -11.75
C LEU A 196 11.94 -4.23 -12.53
N ALA A 197 11.86 -2.96 -12.12
CA ALA A 197 11.01 -1.99 -12.79
C ALA A 197 11.53 -0.54 -12.78
N TRP A 198 12.53 -0.24 -11.97
CA TRP A 198 13.04 1.10 -11.71
C TRP A 198 14.57 1.17 -11.84
N ARG A 199 15.11 2.38 -11.89
CA ARG A 199 16.53 2.68 -11.85
C ARG A 199 16.80 4.01 -11.16
N ILE A 200 18.00 4.14 -10.62
CA ILE A 200 18.55 5.39 -10.10
C ILE A 200 19.35 6.07 -11.22
N THR A 201 19.09 7.36 -11.46
CA THR A 201 19.84 8.20 -12.39
C THR A 201 21.15 8.70 -11.75
N PRO A 202 22.13 9.20 -12.55
CA PRO A 202 23.31 9.87 -12.00
C PRO A 202 22.98 11.02 -11.04
N GLU A 203 21.85 11.70 -11.26
CA GLU A 203 21.33 12.78 -10.42
C GLU A 203 20.63 12.28 -9.13
N LYS A 204 20.68 10.97 -8.86
CA LYS A 204 20.02 10.31 -7.72
C LYS A 204 18.49 10.47 -7.74
N GLU A 205 17.90 10.47 -8.93
CA GLU A 205 16.45 10.37 -9.11
C GLU A 205 16.06 8.91 -9.37
N VAL A 206 14.92 8.47 -8.84
CA VAL A 206 14.38 7.15 -9.15
C VAL A 206 13.34 7.28 -10.26
N VAL A 207 13.59 6.60 -11.38
CA VAL A 207 12.72 6.61 -12.55
C VAL A 207 12.41 5.20 -13.02
N PRO A 208 11.27 4.95 -13.71
CA PRO A 208 11.01 3.65 -14.28
C PRO A 208 12.07 3.25 -15.32
N LEU A 209 12.27 1.95 -15.50
CA LEU A 209 13.03 1.41 -16.63
C LEU A 209 12.34 1.74 -17.97
N SER A 210 13.13 1.71 -19.04
CA SER A 210 12.59 1.81 -20.40
C SER A 210 11.55 0.70 -20.63
N GLY A 211 10.37 1.07 -21.12
CA GLY A 211 9.23 0.17 -21.30
C GLY A 211 8.26 0.08 -20.12
N ASN A 212 8.65 0.58 -18.93
CA ASN A 212 7.74 0.69 -17.78
C ASN A 212 7.14 2.08 -17.61
N ASP A 213 7.78 3.11 -18.15
CA ASP A 213 7.20 4.45 -18.17
C ASP A 213 6.11 4.59 -19.23
N PHE A 214 5.09 5.42 -18.97
CA PHE A 214 4.01 5.67 -19.90
C PHE A 214 3.42 7.08 -19.72
N PRO A 215 2.87 7.70 -20.79
CA PRO A 215 2.44 9.10 -20.81
C PRO A 215 1.60 9.57 -19.62
N LEU A 216 0.63 8.76 -19.18
CA LEU A 216 -0.29 9.14 -18.11
C LEU A 216 0.25 8.89 -16.70
N ARG A 217 1.45 8.28 -16.55
CA ARG A 217 1.98 7.86 -15.25
C ARG A 217 2.19 9.02 -14.29
N GLY A 218 2.72 10.13 -14.79
CA GLY A 218 3.03 11.33 -13.98
C GLY A 218 1.79 12.04 -13.40
N ASP A 219 0.61 11.76 -13.94
CA ASP A 219 -0.66 12.37 -13.53
C ASP A 219 -1.46 11.46 -12.58
N ILE A 220 -0.98 10.26 -12.27
CA ILE A 220 -1.64 9.36 -11.32
C ILE A 220 -1.47 9.93 -9.91
N ALA A 221 -2.57 10.37 -9.30
CA ALA A 221 -2.57 10.96 -7.97
C ALA A 221 -3.63 10.30 -7.07
N TYR A 222 -3.25 9.26 -6.33
CA TYR A 222 -4.14 8.61 -5.36
C TYR A 222 -4.30 9.47 -4.11
N TYR A 223 -5.51 9.48 -3.55
CA TYR A 223 -5.88 10.21 -2.33
C TYR A 223 -5.67 11.75 -2.37
N GLN A 224 -5.32 12.29 -3.53
CA GLN A 224 -5.17 13.73 -3.77
C GLN A 224 -6.26 14.24 -4.72
N ALA A 225 -6.20 15.53 -5.06
CA ALA A 225 -7.06 16.07 -6.11
C ALA A 225 -6.81 15.31 -7.42
N PRO A 226 -7.87 14.82 -8.10
CA PRO A 226 -7.72 14.05 -9.32
C PRO A 226 -7.08 14.91 -10.42
N ARG A 227 -6.15 14.33 -11.16
CA ARG A 227 -5.46 14.99 -12.28
C ARG A 227 -5.80 14.38 -13.63
N LEU A 228 -6.40 13.19 -13.64
CA LEU A 228 -6.88 12.53 -14.85
C LEU A 228 -8.38 12.78 -15.05
N ALA A 229 -8.80 12.96 -16.29
CA ALA A 229 -10.21 12.95 -16.68
C ALA A 229 -10.76 11.52 -16.67
N ALA A 230 -12.05 11.34 -16.42
CA ALA A 230 -12.69 10.02 -16.49
C ALA A 230 -12.51 9.33 -17.86
N SER A 231 -12.45 10.09 -18.96
CA SER A 231 -12.20 9.56 -20.29
C SER A 231 -10.82 8.92 -20.46
N GLN A 232 -9.86 9.25 -19.59
CA GLN A 232 -8.51 8.70 -19.61
C GLN A 232 -8.40 7.38 -18.82
N MET A 233 -9.46 6.92 -18.14
CA MET A 233 -9.44 5.64 -17.42
C MET A 233 -9.01 4.48 -18.32
N GLN A 234 -9.63 4.35 -19.50
CA GLN A 234 -9.29 3.29 -20.45
C GLN A 234 -7.82 3.37 -20.88
N ASP A 235 -7.35 4.55 -21.25
CA ASP A 235 -5.98 4.74 -21.76
C ASP A 235 -4.93 4.49 -20.68
N ALA A 236 -5.17 4.94 -19.44
CA ALA A 236 -4.28 4.70 -18.31
C ALA A 236 -4.10 3.19 -18.05
N TYR A 237 -5.19 2.43 -18.01
CA TYR A 237 -5.14 0.99 -17.80
C TYR A 237 -4.65 0.20 -19.03
N ALA A 238 -4.89 0.70 -20.25
CA ALA A 238 -4.34 0.11 -21.46
C ALA A 238 -2.81 0.26 -21.50
N GLN A 239 -2.28 1.44 -21.15
CA GLN A 239 -0.83 1.70 -21.04
C GLN A 239 -0.21 0.90 -19.88
N LEU A 240 -0.92 0.78 -18.76
CA LEU A 240 -0.48 -0.06 -17.64
C LEU A 240 -0.21 -1.50 -18.07
N ARG A 241 -0.95 -2.07 -19.05
CA ARG A 241 -0.76 -3.45 -19.53
C ARG A 241 0.62 -3.73 -20.15
N SER A 242 1.31 -2.71 -20.67
CA SER A 242 2.66 -2.88 -21.22
C SER A 242 3.76 -2.69 -20.16
N ALA A 243 3.48 -2.00 -19.06
CA ALA A 243 4.46 -1.72 -18.01
C ALA A 243 4.57 -2.88 -17.00
N ASN A 244 5.69 -3.04 -16.30
CA ASN A 244 5.84 -4.05 -15.27
C ASN A 244 5.25 -3.59 -13.91
N PHE A 245 3.98 -3.19 -13.86
CA PHE A 245 3.30 -2.77 -12.62
C PHE A 245 2.00 -3.54 -12.39
N ALA A 246 1.79 -4.02 -11.16
CA ALA A 246 0.66 -4.88 -10.80
C ALA A 246 -0.68 -4.15 -10.77
N THR A 247 -0.67 -2.88 -10.36
CA THR A 247 -1.84 -1.99 -10.28
C THR A 247 -1.47 -0.61 -10.79
N LEU A 248 -2.46 0.27 -11.02
CA LEU A 248 -2.17 1.65 -11.41
C LEU A 248 -1.48 2.40 -10.26
N TYR A 249 -1.78 2.06 -9.00
CA TYR A 249 -1.11 2.63 -7.83
C TYR A 249 0.37 2.23 -7.76
N ALA A 250 0.71 0.99 -8.13
CA ALA A 250 2.08 0.50 -8.23
C ALA A 250 2.97 1.33 -9.19
N ALA A 251 2.37 2.04 -10.16
CA ALA A 251 3.12 2.84 -11.12
C ALA A 251 3.57 4.23 -10.59
N THR A 252 3.14 4.59 -9.37
CA THR A 252 3.37 5.94 -8.81
C THR A 252 4.77 6.12 -8.23
N SER A 253 5.32 5.09 -7.57
CA SER A 253 6.68 5.11 -7.03
C SER A 253 7.22 3.68 -6.83
N MET A 254 8.53 3.55 -6.60
CA MET A 254 9.16 2.24 -6.32
C MET A 254 8.65 1.58 -5.04
N HIS A 255 8.29 2.38 -4.02
CA HIS A 255 7.78 1.88 -2.75
C HIS A 255 6.37 1.34 -2.92
N GLU A 256 5.50 2.12 -3.55
CA GLU A 256 4.14 1.69 -3.88
C GLU A 256 4.15 0.49 -4.83
N ASP A 257 5.12 0.42 -5.74
CA ASP A 257 5.29 -0.74 -6.61
C ASP A 257 5.55 -2.02 -5.83
N PHE A 258 6.51 -2.02 -4.91
CA PHE A 258 6.77 -3.20 -4.09
C PHE A 258 5.57 -3.54 -3.21
N ALA A 259 4.97 -2.55 -2.54
CA ALA A 259 3.84 -2.75 -1.65
C ALA A 259 2.62 -3.35 -2.37
N GLU A 260 2.23 -2.77 -3.50
CA GLU A 260 1.13 -3.28 -4.33
C GLU A 260 1.47 -4.62 -4.98
N SER A 261 2.72 -4.86 -5.38
CA SER A 261 3.12 -6.16 -5.93
C SER A 261 3.09 -7.25 -4.87
N PHE A 262 3.58 -6.97 -3.66
CA PHE A 262 3.47 -7.89 -2.53
C PHE A 262 2.00 -8.18 -2.19
N ALA A 263 1.19 -7.13 -2.03
CA ALA A 263 -0.22 -7.27 -1.67
C ALA A 263 -1.02 -8.04 -2.71
N SER A 264 -0.89 -7.65 -3.98
CA SER A 264 -1.59 -8.31 -5.08
C SER A 264 -1.14 -9.75 -5.28
N TYR A 265 0.14 -10.07 -5.10
CA TYR A 265 0.63 -11.44 -5.20
C TYR A 265 0.04 -12.32 -4.10
N VAL A 266 0.14 -11.90 -2.84
CA VAL A 266 -0.43 -12.66 -1.72
C VAL A 266 -1.94 -12.81 -1.89
N HIS A 267 -2.63 -11.72 -2.25
CA HIS A 267 -4.08 -11.70 -2.42
C HIS A 267 -4.56 -12.59 -3.58
N ALA A 268 -4.04 -12.37 -4.79
CA ALA A 268 -4.52 -13.05 -5.99
C ALA A 268 -3.92 -14.45 -6.15
N VAL A 269 -2.63 -14.61 -5.89
CA VAL A 269 -1.91 -15.87 -6.16
C VAL A 269 -1.99 -16.82 -4.96
N MET A 270 -1.62 -16.37 -3.76
CA MET A 270 -1.56 -17.27 -2.60
C MET A 270 -2.93 -17.55 -1.99
N LEU A 271 -3.79 -16.52 -1.91
CA LEU A 271 -5.14 -16.65 -1.37
C LEU A 271 -6.20 -16.98 -2.43
N GLY A 272 -5.83 -16.97 -3.72
CA GLY A 272 -6.74 -17.28 -4.83
C GLY A 272 -7.92 -16.31 -4.96
N LYS A 273 -7.79 -15.08 -4.46
CA LYS A 273 -8.88 -14.10 -4.45
C LYS A 273 -8.98 -13.34 -5.78
N PRO A 274 -10.17 -12.86 -6.15
CA PRO A 274 -10.32 -12.02 -7.33
C PRO A 274 -9.43 -10.78 -7.27
N GLN A 275 -8.89 -10.37 -8.42
CA GLN A 275 -8.26 -9.07 -8.59
C GLN A 275 -8.48 -8.60 -10.02
N CYS A 276 -9.41 -7.68 -10.20
CA CYS A 276 -9.83 -7.21 -11.52
C CYS A 276 -10.30 -5.76 -11.46
N ILE A 277 -9.98 -4.99 -12.50
CA ILE A 277 -10.54 -3.66 -12.74
C ILE A 277 -11.42 -3.74 -13.98
N ARG A 278 -12.63 -3.17 -13.93
CA ARG A 278 -13.53 -3.01 -15.07
C ARG A 278 -13.87 -1.55 -15.27
N ILE A 279 -13.74 -1.07 -16.50
CA ILE A 279 -13.99 0.31 -16.87
C ILE A 279 -15.17 0.32 -17.84
N HIS A 280 -16.23 1.04 -17.47
CA HIS A 280 -17.46 1.14 -18.23
C HIS A 280 -17.70 2.56 -18.71
N ARG A 281 -18.33 2.69 -19.88
CA ARG A 281 -18.93 3.93 -20.38
C ARG A 281 -20.37 3.69 -20.81
N ASP A 282 -21.30 4.45 -20.24
CA ASP A 282 -22.74 4.37 -20.51
C ASP A 282 -23.27 2.92 -20.40
N GLY A 283 -22.79 2.19 -19.38
CA GLY A 283 -23.13 0.80 -19.12
C GLY A 283 -22.39 -0.25 -19.96
N LYS A 284 -21.59 0.16 -20.95
CA LYS A 284 -20.80 -0.74 -21.81
C LYS A 284 -19.38 -0.93 -21.25
N LEU A 285 -18.93 -2.18 -21.18
CA LEU A 285 -17.54 -2.51 -20.85
C LEU A 285 -16.58 -1.99 -21.93
N LEU A 286 -15.65 -1.12 -21.53
CA LEU A 286 -14.58 -0.59 -22.37
C LEU A 286 -13.29 -1.41 -22.22
N LEU A 287 -12.93 -1.72 -20.97
CA LEU A 287 -11.68 -2.42 -20.66
C LEU A 287 -11.83 -3.21 -19.36
N GLN A 288 -11.20 -4.39 -19.33
CA GLN A 288 -10.99 -5.19 -18.12
C GLN A 288 -9.49 -5.38 -17.89
N PHE A 289 -8.94 -5.03 -16.73
CA PHE A 289 -7.54 -5.27 -16.40
C PHE A 289 -7.46 -6.34 -15.31
N ASP A 290 -6.80 -7.45 -15.61
CA ASP A 290 -6.65 -8.63 -14.78
C ASP A 290 -5.39 -9.41 -15.20
N ASN A 291 -5.18 -10.56 -14.56
CA ASN A 291 -4.17 -11.57 -14.93
C ASN A 291 -2.72 -11.05 -15.03
N TYR A 292 -2.33 -10.12 -14.15
CA TYR A 292 -0.97 -9.59 -14.13
C TYR A 292 0.07 -10.68 -13.80
N TRP A 293 -0.23 -11.58 -12.87
CA TRP A 293 0.69 -12.61 -12.36
C TRP A 293 0.88 -13.82 -13.31
N GLU A 294 0.05 -13.91 -14.34
CA GLU A 294 0.14 -14.87 -15.44
C GLU A 294 0.92 -14.28 -16.64
N ALA A 295 1.06 -12.96 -16.71
CA ALA A 295 1.75 -12.29 -17.80
C ALA A 295 3.27 -12.41 -17.67
N GLY A 296 3.98 -12.63 -18.78
CA GLY A 296 5.45 -12.77 -18.77
C GLY A 296 6.20 -11.58 -18.15
N ARG A 297 5.62 -10.37 -18.23
CA ARG A 297 6.18 -9.14 -17.62
C ARG A 297 6.36 -9.24 -16.09
N SER A 298 5.51 -10.00 -15.39
CA SER A 298 5.56 -10.11 -13.92
C SER A 298 6.52 -11.19 -13.42
N ALA A 299 7.08 -12.02 -14.31
CA ALA A 299 7.81 -13.22 -13.93
C ALA A 299 8.99 -12.97 -12.97
N ALA A 300 9.73 -11.88 -13.14
CA ALA A 300 10.86 -11.56 -12.27
C ALA A 300 10.41 -11.15 -10.86
N LYS A 301 9.33 -10.34 -10.76
CA LYS A 301 8.73 -9.96 -9.47
C LYS A 301 8.12 -11.16 -8.77
N ARG A 302 7.41 -12.01 -9.52
CA ARG A 302 6.84 -13.26 -9.03
C ARG A 302 7.92 -14.14 -8.39
N ARG A 303 9.03 -14.38 -9.10
CA ARG A 303 10.14 -15.18 -8.57
C ARG A 303 10.74 -14.59 -7.29
N LEU A 304 10.92 -13.27 -7.23
CA LEU A 304 11.44 -12.62 -6.03
C LEU A 304 10.47 -12.75 -4.85
N LEU A 305 9.17 -12.60 -5.08
CA LEU A 305 8.15 -12.76 -4.05
C LEU A 305 8.03 -14.22 -3.58
N GLU A 306 8.12 -15.19 -4.48
CA GLU A 306 8.19 -16.63 -4.16
C GLU A 306 9.39 -16.91 -3.23
N GLN A 307 10.58 -16.40 -3.58
CA GLN A 307 11.77 -16.50 -2.73
C GLN A 307 11.60 -15.83 -1.36
N LEU A 308 10.99 -14.64 -1.31
CA LEU A 308 10.75 -13.92 -0.06
C LEU A 308 9.76 -14.67 0.86
N LEU A 309 8.75 -15.29 0.26
CA LEU A 309 7.64 -15.96 0.96
C LEU A 309 7.90 -17.46 1.20
N GLY A 310 9.00 -18.00 0.70
CA GLY A 310 9.41 -19.39 0.88
C GLY A 310 8.61 -20.40 0.04
N ASN A 311 8.10 -19.98 -1.12
CA ASN A 311 7.34 -20.81 -2.07
C ASN A 311 8.18 -21.29 -3.25
#